data_AF-A0A9N9VJX6-F1
#
_entry.id   AF-A0A9N9VJX6-F1
#
_cell.length_a   1.000
_cell.length_b   1.000
_cell.length_c   1.000
_cell.angle_alpha   90.00
_cell.angle_beta   90.00
_cell.angle_gamma   90.00
#
_symmetry.space_group_name_H-M   'P 1'
#
loop_
_entity.id
_entity.type
_entity.pdbx_description
1 polymer ?
#
loop_
_entity_poly.entity_id
_entity_poly.type
_entity_poly.pdbx_seq_one_letter_code
_entity_poly.pdbx_strand_id
1 'polypeptide(L)'
;MDAATLVDQLEAVLAKPETLSGLDNDVTKRRLSEAAFRLNLALEAGGDTIHRLTNAPLELALSRVGVQTGLWTALTKENALLPLTNSQLAKETKIDPVLLKRLLRYYQSKGMVAQTGEDAFAPSNITKALASVGGSSGINYL
;
A
#
# COMPACT_ATOMS: atom_id res chain seq x y z
N MET A 1 16.08 21.01 -15.82
CA MET A 1 15.96 19.58 -15.52
C MET A 1 15.01 19.01 -16.55
N ASP A 2 15.47 18.06 -17.36
CA ASP A 2 14.58 17.33 -18.27
C ASP A 2 13.83 16.21 -17.52
N ALA A 3 12.76 15.69 -18.13
CA ALA A 3 11.90 14.70 -17.49
C ALA A 3 12.64 13.37 -17.23
N ALA A 4 13.59 12.99 -18.09
CA ALA A 4 14.37 11.76 -17.93
C ALA A 4 15.22 11.80 -16.64
N THR A 5 15.92 12.91 -16.42
CA THR A 5 16.71 13.11 -15.19
C THR A 5 15.83 13.02 -13.93
N LEU A 6 14.60 13.55 -13.98
CA LEU A 6 13.67 13.48 -12.85
C LEU A 6 13.21 12.03 -12.59
N VAL A 7 12.93 11.26 -13.65
CA VAL A 7 12.59 9.84 -13.53
C VAL A 7 13.71 9.07 -12.84
N ASP A 8 14.96 9.23 -13.31
CA ASP A 8 16.12 8.56 -12.72
C ASP A 8 16.29 8.89 -11.23
N GLN A 9 16.08 10.16 -10.86
CA GLN A 9 16.13 10.59 -9.45
C GLN A 9 15.04 9.96 -8.60
N LEU A 10 13.81 9.88 -9.12
CA LEU A 10 12.69 9.25 -8.42
C LEU A 10 12.91 7.75 -8.25
N GLU A 11 13.35 7.05 -9.30
CA GLU A 11 13.65 5.62 -9.25
C GLU A 11 14.80 5.31 -8.29
N ALA A 12 15.85 6.14 -8.26
CA ALA A 12 16.94 6.00 -7.30
C ALA A 12 16.47 6.13 -5.84
N VAL A 13 15.53 7.04 -5.56
CA VAL A 13 14.92 7.21 -4.23
C VAL A 13 14.04 6.01 -3.88
N LEU A 14 13.23 5.52 -4.83
CA LEU A 14 12.35 4.37 -4.62
C LEU A 14 13.13 3.06 -4.43
N ALA A 15 14.29 2.91 -5.07
CA ALA A 15 15.17 1.75 -4.91
C ALA A 15 15.84 1.70 -3.52
N LYS A 16 15.93 2.85 -2.82
CA LYS A 16 16.50 2.98 -1.48
C LYS A 16 15.59 3.81 -0.59
N PRO A 17 14.40 3.30 -0.21
CA PRO A 17 13.44 4.05 0.59
C PRO A 17 14.01 4.50 1.95
N GLU A 18 15.06 3.82 2.44
CA GLU A 18 15.76 4.17 3.66
C GLU A 18 16.39 5.57 3.61
N THR A 19 16.66 6.10 2.42
CA THR A 19 17.11 7.49 2.22
C THR A 19 16.08 8.52 2.68
N LEU A 20 14.80 8.13 2.76
CA LEU A 20 13.70 8.96 3.25
C LEU A 20 13.48 8.83 4.77
N SER A 21 14.14 7.88 5.44
CA SER A 21 13.95 7.59 6.88
C SER A 21 14.38 8.73 7.79
N GLY A 22 15.25 9.64 7.32
CA GLY A 22 15.70 10.81 8.08
C GLY A 22 14.78 12.03 7.95
N LEU A 23 13.69 11.94 7.18
CA LEU A 23 12.75 13.05 6.95
C LEU A 23 11.67 13.17 8.04
N ASP A 24 11.96 12.72 9.25
CA ASP A 24 11.02 12.60 10.38
C ASP A 24 10.44 13.94 10.89
N ASN A 25 10.89 15.10 10.36
CA ASN A 25 10.36 16.43 10.72
C ASN A 25 9.72 17.17 9.51
N ASP A 26 8.55 16.66 9.12
CA ASP A 26 7.27 17.26 8.70
C ASP A 26 7.11 18.39 7.65
N VAL A 27 8.15 19.04 7.13
CA VAL A 27 7.95 19.99 6.00
C VAL A 27 8.39 19.39 4.67
N THR A 28 9.61 18.86 4.60
CA THR A 28 10.17 18.35 3.34
C THR A 28 9.45 17.09 2.86
N LYS A 29 9.15 16.15 3.77
CA LYS A 29 8.38 14.93 3.45
C LYS A 29 7.00 15.26 2.93
N ARG A 30 6.31 16.21 3.58
CA ARG A 30 5.00 16.68 3.16
C ARG A 30 5.04 17.37 1.80
N ARG A 31 6.00 18.27 1.59
CA ARG A 31 6.20 18.96 0.30
C ARG A 31 6.51 17.98 -0.83
N LEU A 32 7.35 16.97 -0.56
CA LEU A 32 7.67 15.93 -1.54
C LEU A 32 6.43 15.10 -1.88
N SER A 33 5.67 14.66 -0.87
CA SER A 33 4.42 13.92 -1.08
C SER A 33 3.39 14.73 -1.88
N GLU A 34 3.22 16.01 -1.53
CA GLU A 34 2.29 16.89 -2.24
C GLU A 34 2.74 17.17 -3.68
N ALA A 35 4.03 17.40 -3.91
CA ALA A 35 4.59 17.58 -5.25
C ALA A 35 4.42 16.32 -6.09
N ALA A 36 4.72 15.14 -5.54
CA ALA A 36 4.54 13.86 -6.21
C ALA A 36 3.07 13.60 -6.56
N PHE A 37 2.14 13.88 -5.63
CA PHE A 37 0.72 13.75 -5.87
C PHE A 37 0.23 14.68 -6.99
N ARG A 38 0.60 15.96 -6.95
CA ARG A 38 0.23 16.93 -7.99
C ARG A 38 0.83 16.57 -9.35
N LEU A 39 2.07 16.08 -9.38
CA LEU A 39 2.71 15.59 -10.59
C LEU A 39 1.96 14.37 -11.15
N ASN A 40 1.58 13.41 -10.30
CA ASN A 40 0.78 12.27 -10.72
C ASN A 40 -0.54 12.71 -11.36
N LEU A 41 -1.27 13.64 -10.73
CA LEU A 41 -2.50 14.19 -11.30
C LEU A 41 -2.29 14.91 -12.64
N ALA A 42 -1.17 15.62 -12.80
CA ALA A 42 -0.86 16.34 -14.04
C ALA A 42 -0.46 15.39 -15.20
N LEU A 43 0.01 14.19 -14.89
CA LEU A 43 0.44 13.18 -15.86
C LEU A 43 -0.67 12.20 -16.25
N GLU A 44 -1.78 12.16 -15.52
CA GLU A 44 -2.89 11.26 -15.84
C GLU A 44 -3.46 11.52 -17.24
N ALA A 45 -3.61 10.46 -18.03
CA ALA A 45 -4.50 10.52 -19.18
C ALA A 45 -5.97 10.53 -18.71
N GLY A 46 -6.89 11.02 -19.54
CA GLY A 46 -8.31 11.12 -19.16
C GLY A 46 -8.91 9.79 -18.68
N GLY A 47 -8.51 8.66 -19.27
CA GLY A 47 -8.92 7.33 -18.83
C GLY A 47 -8.41 6.95 -17.43
N ASP A 48 -7.16 7.30 -17.11
CA ASP A 48 -6.54 7.03 -15.81
C ASP A 48 -7.24 7.79 -14.70
N THR A 49 -7.61 9.06 -14.96
CA THR A 49 -8.40 9.87 -14.03
C THR A 49 -9.75 9.21 -13.73
N ILE A 50 -10.49 8.75 -14.76
CA ILE A 50 -11.77 8.07 -14.55
C ILE A 50 -11.56 6.80 -13.72
N HIS A 51 -10.57 5.98 -14.05
CA HIS A 51 -10.27 4.78 -13.27
C HIS A 51 -9.90 5.07 -11.83
N ARG A 52 -9.13 6.13 -11.54
CA ARG A 52 -8.82 6.52 -10.17
C ARG A 52 -10.09 6.90 -9.40
N LEU A 53 -10.96 7.70 -10.01
CA LEU A 53 -12.20 8.17 -9.37
C LEU A 53 -13.20 7.03 -9.15
N THR A 54 -13.41 6.16 -10.14
CA THR A 54 -14.36 5.05 -10.02
C THR A 54 -13.91 3.98 -9.04
N ASN A 55 -12.60 3.81 -8.86
CA ASN A 55 -12.04 2.81 -7.93
C ASN A 55 -11.80 3.35 -6.52
N ALA A 56 -11.89 4.66 -6.28
CA ALA A 56 -11.67 5.25 -4.96
C ALA A 56 -12.61 4.65 -3.86
N PRO A 57 -13.90 4.37 -4.12
CA PRO A 57 -14.75 3.71 -3.11
C PRO A 57 -14.27 2.30 -2.73
N LEU A 58 -13.67 1.56 -3.69
CA LEU A 58 -13.16 0.21 -3.44
C LEU A 58 -11.97 0.22 -2.49
N GLU A 59 -11.15 1.25 -2.53
CA GLU A 59 -10.01 1.42 -1.63
C GLU A 59 -10.44 1.46 -0.16
N LEU A 60 -11.47 2.25 0.16
CA LEU A 60 -12.05 2.29 1.50
C LEU A 60 -12.71 0.94 1.87
N ALA A 61 -13.59 0.42 1.01
CA ALA A 61 -14.34 -0.80 1.27
C ALA A 61 -13.41 -2.00 1.51
N LEU A 62 -12.38 -2.16 0.66
CA LEU A 62 -11.44 -3.27 0.77
C LEU A 62 -10.41 -3.08 1.89
N SER A 63 -10.12 -1.83 2.29
CA SER A 63 -9.37 -1.55 3.52
C SER A 63 -10.14 -2.04 4.75
N ARG A 64 -11.46 -1.81 4.79
CA ARG A 64 -12.35 -2.27 5.85
C ARG A 64 -12.45 -3.80 5.89
N VAL A 65 -12.52 -4.46 4.74
CA VAL A 65 -12.46 -5.93 4.67
C VAL A 65 -11.19 -6.43 5.37
N GLY A 66 -10.02 -5.88 5.03
CA GLY A 66 -8.77 -6.34 5.66
C GLY A 66 -8.67 -6.06 7.16
N VAL A 67 -9.34 -5.01 7.67
CA VAL A 67 -9.48 -4.76 9.12
C VAL A 67 -10.37 -5.84 9.75
N GLN A 68 -11.54 -6.08 9.17
CA GLN A 68 -12.52 -7.03 9.71
C GLN A 68 -12.03 -8.48 9.67
N THR A 69 -11.25 -8.84 8.66
CA THR A 69 -10.68 -10.19 8.52
C THR A 69 -9.36 -10.35 9.28
N GLY A 70 -8.82 -9.28 9.88
CA GLY A 70 -7.54 -9.27 10.56
C GLY A 70 -6.32 -9.44 9.64
N LEU A 71 -6.47 -9.23 8.33
CA LEU A 71 -5.41 -9.41 7.34
C LEU A 71 -4.22 -8.48 7.60
N TRP A 72 -4.50 -7.21 7.93
CA TRP A 72 -3.44 -6.22 8.21
C TRP A 72 -2.63 -6.61 9.42
N THR A 73 -3.30 -7.02 10.50
CA THR A 73 -2.65 -7.50 11.72
C THR A 73 -1.84 -8.75 11.47
N ALA A 74 -2.34 -9.71 10.68
CA ALA A 74 -1.62 -10.94 10.32
C ALA A 74 -0.29 -10.63 9.62
N LEU A 75 -0.30 -9.69 8.66
CA LEU A 75 0.90 -9.26 7.93
C LEU A 75 1.91 -8.49 8.79
N THR A 76 1.49 -7.90 9.92
CA THR A 76 2.34 -7.07 10.78
C THR A 76 2.72 -7.73 12.10
N LYS A 77 2.32 -8.99 12.35
CA LYS A 77 2.71 -9.70 13.59
C LYS A 77 4.23 -9.77 13.70
N GLU A 78 4.74 -9.62 14.93
CA GLU A 78 6.18 -9.47 15.24
C GLU A 78 7.11 -10.56 14.66
N ASN A 79 6.58 -11.73 14.29
CA ASN A 79 7.32 -12.81 13.65
C ASN A 79 7.32 -12.78 12.09
N ALA A 80 6.72 -11.76 11.46
CA ALA A 80 6.67 -11.61 10.01
C ALA A 80 7.97 -11.01 9.43
N LEU A 81 9.14 -11.43 9.94
CA LEU A 81 10.44 -11.14 9.31
C LEU A 81 10.53 -11.72 7.90
N LEU A 82 9.71 -12.74 7.62
CA LEU A 82 9.62 -13.39 6.32
C LEU A 82 8.27 -13.08 5.66
N PRO A 83 8.25 -12.87 4.33
CA PRO A 83 7.02 -12.78 3.56
C PRO A 83 6.10 -14.00 3.80
N LEU A 84 4.80 -13.76 3.87
CA LEU A 84 3.77 -14.79 4.04
C LEU A 84 3.20 -15.20 2.68
N THR A 85 2.88 -16.49 2.55
CA THR A 85 2.20 -17.04 1.36
C THR A 85 0.69 -16.82 1.42
N ASN A 86 0.01 -16.88 0.27
CA ASN A 86 -1.45 -16.84 0.23
C ASN A 86 -2.08 -17.95 1.09
N SER A 87 -1.49 -19.15 1.11
CA SER A 87 -2.00 -20.26 1.92
C SER A 87 -1.89 -19.99 3.43
N GLN A 88 -0.80 -19.37 3.89
CA GLN A 88 -0.63 -19.03 5.30
C GLN A 88 -1.63 -17.95 5.72
N LEU A 89 -1.76 -16.90 4.92
CA LEU A 89 -2.71 -15.82 5.17
C LEU A 89 -4.16 -16.31 5.14
N ALA A 90 -4.52 -17.22 4.22
CA ALA A 90 -5.85 -17.81 4.16
C ALA A 90 -6.17 -18.61 5.42
N LYS A 91 -5.21 -19.39 5.92
CA LYS A 91 -5.37 -20.14 7.17
C LYS A 91 -5.59 -19.22 8.37
N GLU A 92 -4.87 -18.11 8.42
CA GLU A 92 -4.92 -17.16 9.55
C GLU A 92 -6.20 -16.30 9.53
N THR A 93 -6.59 -15.82 8.35
CA THR A 93 -7.76 -14.95 8.16
C THR A 93 -9.06 -15.73 7.96
N LYS A 94 -8.98 -17.04 7.72
CA LYS A 94 -10.10 -17.94 7.37
C LYS A 94 -10.84 -17.54 6.09
N ILE A 95 -10.21 -16.76 5.22
CA ILE A 95 -10.74 -16.41 3.91
C ILE A 95 -10.43 -17.57 2.95
N ASP A 96 -11.37 -17.84 2.04
CA ASP A 96 -11.12 -18.77 0.93
C ASP A 96 -9.82 -18.40 0.17
N PRO A 97 -8.89 -19.34 -0.07
CA PRO A 97 -7.61 -19.03 -0.70
C PRO A 97 -7.72 -18.41 -2.10
N VAL A 98 -8.76 -18.73 -2.87
CA VAL A 98 -8.96 -18.17 -4.22
C VAL A 98 -9.43 -16.72 -4.12
N LEU A 99 -10.38 -16.44 -3.22
CA LEU A 99 -10.81 -15.08 -2.91
C LEU A 99 -9.65 -14.24 -2.37
N LEU A 100 -8.89 -14.76 -1.41
CA LEU A 100 -7.76 -14.04 -0.83
C LEU A 100 -6.70 -13.71 -1.87
N LYS A 101 -6.39 -14.61 -2.81
CA LYS A 101 -5.44 -14.33 -3.90
C LYS A 101 -5.91 -13.16 -4.77
N ARG A 102 -7.22 -13.02 -5.01
CA ARG A 102 -7.79 -11.88 -5.76
C ARG A 102 -7.68 -10.58 -4.96
N LEU A 103 -7.94 -10.63 -3.65
CA LEU A 103 -7.79 -9.49 -2.75
C LEU A 103 -6.32 -9.04 -2.67
N LEU A 104 -5.37 -9.96 -2.49
CA LEU A 104 -3.95 -9.66 -2.43
C LEU A 104 -3.42 -9.01 -3.72
N ARG A 105 -3.90 -9.42 -4.90
CA ARG A 105 -3.58 -8.74 -6.17
C ARG A 105 -4.08 -7.29 -6.19
N TYR A 106 -5.30 -7.06 -5.72
CA TYR A 106 -5.83 -5.71 -5.59
C TYR A 106 -4.98 -4.88 -4.62
N TYR A 107 -4.73 -5.39 -3.42
CA TYR A 107 -3.95 -4.70 -2.40
C TYR A 107 -2.52 -4.39 -2.86
N GLN A 108 -1.89 -5.31 -3.59
CA GLN A 108 -0.59 -5.07 -4.23
C GLN A 108 -0.65 -3.92 -5.23
N SER A 109 -1.64 -3.91 -6.13
CA SER A 109 -1.79 -2.83 -7.13
C SER A 109 -1.97 -1.44 -6.51
N LYS A 110 -2.41 -1.39 -5.25
CA LYS A 110 -2.59 -0.18 -4.46
C LYS A 110 -1.43 0.11 -3.49
N GLY A 111 -0.37 -0.70 -3.51
CA GLY A 111 0.76 -0.58 -2.58
C GLY A 111 0.40 -0.89 -1.11
N MET A 112 -0.80 -1.40 -0.85
CA MET A 112 -1.27 -1.77 0.49
C MET A 112 -0.56 -2.99 1.03
N VAL A 113 -0.04 -3.85 0.15
CA VAL A 113 0.76 -5.04 0.47
C VAL A 113 1.92 -5.09 -0.53
N ALA A 114 3.13 -5.42 -0.06
CA ALA A 114 4.27 -5.64 -0.94
C ALA A 114 4.30 -7.11 -1.39
N GLN A 115 4.46 -7.37 -2.69
CA GLN A 115 4.71 -8.72 -3.21
C GLN A 115 6.21 -8.86 -3.51
N THR A 116 6.91 -9.68 -2.73
CA THR A 116 8.36 -9.88 -2.84
C THR A 116 8.75 -11.13 -3.64
N GLY A 117 7.76 -11.88 -4.12
CA GLY A 117 7.90 -13.09 -4.93
C GLY A 117 6.52 -13.59 -5.40
N GLU A 118 6.47 -14.64 -6.23
CA GLU A 118 5.23 -15.11 -6.87
C GLU A 118 4.08 -15.38 -5.88
N ASP A 119 4.39 -15.96 -4.72
CA ASP A 119 3.45 -16.19 -3.62
C ASP A 119 4.05 -15.72 -2.28
N ALA A 120 4.61 -14.51 -2.26
CA ALA A 120 5.29 -13.97 -1.09
C ALA A 120 4.85 -12.52 -0.83
N PHE A 121 4.18 -12.30 0.31
CA PHE A 121 3.54 -11.03 0.67
C PHE A 121 4.10 -10.48 1.98
N ALA A 122 4.47 -9.20 1.98
CA ALA A 122 5.08 -8.50 3.11
C ALA A 122 4.32 -7.20 3.43
N PRO A 123 4.37 -6.73 4.69
CA PRO A 123 3.71 -5.48 5.06
C PRO A 123 4.41 -4.27 4.43
N SER A 124 3.63 -3.39 3.81
CA SER A 124 4.05 -2.04 3.42
C SER A 124 3.86 -1.03 4.56
N ASN A 125 4.27 0.22 4.34
CA ASN A 125 3.94 1.32 5.24
C ASN A 125 2.42 1.50 5.40
N ILE A 126 1.64 1.29 4.33
CA ILE A 126 0.18 1.36 4.37
C ILE A 126 -0.39 0.20 5.20
N THR A 127 0.13 -1.03 5.05
CA THR A 127 -0.28 -2.16 5.90
C THR A 127 -0.11 -1.83 7.38
N LYS A 128 1.05 -1.28 7.76
CA LYS A 128 1.36 -0.89 9.14
C LYS A 128 0.43 0.20 9.66
N ALA A 129 0.10 1.18 8.83
CA ALA A 129 -0.86 2.22 9.17
C ALA A 129 -2.27 1.63 9.42
N LEU A 130 -2.74 0.75 8.54
CA LEU A 130 -4.05 0.10 8.65
C LEU A 130 -4.14 -0.89 9.82
N ALA A 131 -3.03 -1.53 10.19
CA ALA A 131 -2.95 -2.42 11.34
C ALA A 131 -2.88 -1.67 12.69
N SER A 132 -2.52 -0.38 12.68
CA SER A 132 -2.46 0.43 13.90
C SER A 132 -3.85 0.65 14.50
N VAL A 133 -3.90 0.93 15.81
CA VAL A 133 -5.16 1.23 16.52
C VAL A 133 -5.86 2.45 15.89
N GLY A 134 -5.11 3.50 15.57
CA GLY A 134 -5.66 4.70 14.93
C GLY A 134 -6.20 4.43 13.53
N GLY A 135 -5.45 3.72 12.69
CA GLY A 135 -5.86 3.43 11.31
C GLY A 135 -7.09 2.51 11.24
N SER A 136 -7.06 1.40 11.98
CA SER A 136 -8.19 0.47 12.04
C SER A 136 -9.46 1.11 12.61
N SER A 137 -9.35 1.96 13.63
CA SER A 137 -10.48 2.70 14.19
C SER A 137 -11.06 3.70 13.18
N GLY A 138 -10.20 4.45 12.48
CA GLY A 138 -10.62 5.42 11.48
C GLY A 138 -11.36 4.78 10.30
N ILE A 139 -10.87 3.65 9.79
CA ILE A 139 -11.54 2.91 8.70
C ILE A 139 -12.89 2.33 9.12
N ASN A 140 -13.03 1.86 10.36
CA ASN A 140 -14.30 1.30 10.84
C ASN A 140 -15.35 2.36 11.18
N TYR A 141 -14.93 3.60 11.44
CA TYR A 141 -15.83 4.71 11.72
C TYR A 141 -16.56 5.22 10.46
N LEU A 142 -15.93 5.10 9.29
CA LEU A 142 -16.47 5.48 7.98
C LEU A 142 -17.40 4.39 7.40
#